data_AF-A0A0A0M3M5-F1
#
_entry.id   AF-A0A0A0M3M5-F1
#
_cell.length_a   1.000
_cell.length_b   1.000
_cell.length_c   1.000
_cell.angle_alpha   90.00
_cell.angle_beta   90.00
_cell.angle_gamma   90.00
#
_symmetry.space_group_name_H-M   'P 1'
#
loop_
_entity.id
_entity.type
_entity.pdbx_description
1 polymer ?
#
loop_
_entity_poly.entity_id
_entity_poly.type
_entity_poly.pdbx_seq_one_letter_code
_entity_poly.pdbx_strand_id
1 'polypeptide(L)'
;PSAPAEDASPTALRVPAIPQPRLIGVADGLPSSAVNGIATDSVGHVWVATADGLARHDGRGFRVWRHDPADPGSLPGNYITAVHVDGRDQVWVAVEGRGLAVLDRQRRRFRHHADASNVWALASDADALWYGSFDGGVSRLGHGETSAGRHWSGEESGLPADTILALRFDAGGTLWAGTTEGLARRSGERFEMVALPGDDPQPIIYSITPEGRALWIGARSGIFRVEPDGRVTTPPWSGRFGAGNAAFAVEPDGGGGHWIATQQGLWNVPASGDPVPAPIGNKGPTRALQQMLRQDDGALWMPVPGVGLGYLRPDWRRMAVLSSQDGGLSGQLYRDVVPARDGGLWLLARGGQLERLGPDGRVRPVRPDLWQRLEQLRPLTMVEDPAGRLWIGGSGPGALARVEPGGGRFEAWTPESPDDPTMLGQVDHLLVAPDGTLWLANAGSGLQQRDPDTGRVLRSVRGGPGLELPDGALEALVFGPSGGLW
;
A
#
# COMPACT_ATOMS: atom_id res chain seq x y z
N PRO A 1 22.77 40.01 -23.86
CA PRO A 1 22.67 39.37 -22.54
C PRO A 1 21.62 38.26 -22.59
N SER A 2 22.08 37.07 -23.00
CA SER A 2 21.32 35.82 -22.97
C SER A 2 21.07 35.45 -21.51
N ALA A 3 19.82 35.21 -21.14
CA ALA A 3 19.47 34.65 -19.85
C ALA A 3 20.13 33.26 -19.70
N PRO A 4 20.65 32.92 -18.50
CA PRO A 4 21.19 31.59 -18.29
C PRO A 4 20.05 30.57 -18.37
N ALA A 5 20.30 29.47 -19.08
CA ALA A 5 19.42 28.31 -19.10
C ALA A 5 19.16 27.87 -17.65
N GLU A 6 17.89 27.66 -17.31
CA GLU A 6 17.52 26.98 -16.08
C GLU A 6 18.23 25.63 -16.04
N ASP A 7 19.12 25.46 -15.06
CA ASP A 7 19.67 24.17 -14.68
C ASP A 7 18.49 23.24 -14.38
N ALA A 8 18.22 22.32 -15.30
CA ALA A 8 17.38 21.16 -15.04
C ALA A 8 18.11 20.34 -13.98
N SER A 9 17.84 20.64 -12.72
CA SER A 9 18.28 19.84 -11.58
C SER A 9 17.89 18.39 -11.87
N PRO A 10 18.82 17.41 -11.76
CA PRO A 10 18.48 16.02 -12.03
C PRO A 10 17.30 15.63 -11.14
N THR A 11 16.24 15.10 -11.75
CA THR A 11 15.02 14.71 -11.05
C THR A 11 15.39 13.69 -9.97
N ALA A 12 15.54 14.16 -8.73
CA ALA A 12 15.91 13.32 -7.61
C ALA A 12 14.93 12.16 -7.51
N LEU A 13 15.45 10.94 -7.36
CA LEU A 13 14.63 9.75 -7.17
C LEU A 13 13.71 9.98 -5.96
N ARG A 14 12.41 10.07 -6.20
CA ARG A 14 11.42 10.08 -5.13
C ARG A 14 11.24 8.66 -4.63
N VAL A 15 11.03 8.50 -3.32
CA VAL A 15 10.68 7.19 -2.75
C VAL A 15 9.44 6.68 -3.49
N PRO A 16 9.52 5.50 -4.13
CA PRO A 16 8.37 4.93 -4.82
C PRO A 16 7.21 4.74 -3.85
N ALA A 17 6.00 5.16 -4.25
CA ALA A 17 4.82 5.00 -3.42
C ALA A 17 4.31 3.55 -3.51
N ILE A 18 4.98 2.63 -2.82
CA ILE A 18 4.63 1.21 -2.77
C ILE A 18 3.99 0.90 -1.41
N PRO A 19 2.67 0.68 -1.33
CA PRO A 19 2.02 0.35 -0.07
C PRO A 19 2.47 -1.02 0.43
N GLN A 20 2.78 -1.11 1.72
CA GLN A 20 3.18 -2.35 2.39
C GLN A 20 2.34 -2.54 3.65
N PRO A 21 1.10 -3.05 3.52
CA PRO A 21 0.26 -3.30 4.67
C PRO A 21 0.83 -4.42 5.54
N ARG A 22 0.88 -4.18 6.86
CA ARG A 22 1.15 -5.25 7.82
C ARG A 22 -0.08 -6.14 7.92
N LEU A 23 0.11 -7.44 7.73
CA LEU A 23 -0.93 -8.44 7.94
C LEU A 23 -1.02 -8.79 9.43
N ILE A 24 -2.24 -8.81 9.96
CA ILE A 24 -2.57 -9.09 11.36
C ILE A 24 -3.69 -10.13 11.37
N GLY A 25 -3.44 -11.29 11.95
CA GLY A 25 -4.35 -12.44 11.88
C GLY A 25 -4.49 -13.20 13.20
N VAL A 26 -4.89 -14.47 13.10
CA VAL A 26 -5.15 -15.33 14.27
C VAL A 26 -3.89 -15.52 15.13
N ALA A 27 -2.72 -15.59 14.49
CA ALA A 27 -1.43 -15.67 15.20
C ALA A 27 -1.12 -14.43 16.05
N ASP A 28 -1.72 -13.27 15.72
CA ASP A 28 -1.58 -12.02 16.48
C ASP A 28 -2.66 -11.87 17.57
N GLY A 29 -3.59 -12.84 17.69
CA GLY A 29 -4.67 -12.85 18.70
C GLY A 29 -6.06 -12.49 18.17
N LEU A 30 -6.23 -12.29 16.86
CA LEU A 30 -7.55 -12.14 16.25
C LEU A 30 -8.34 -13.45 16.38
N PRO A 31 -9.62 -13.46 16.80
CA PRO A 31 -10.34 -14.69 17.06
C PRO A 31 -10.70 -15.48 15.79
N SER A 32 -10.81 -14.82 14.65
CA SER A 32 -11.05 -15.46 13.35
C SER A 32 -10.49 -14.61 12.21
N SER A 33 -9.98 -15.25 11.16
CA SER A 33 -9.54 -14.58 9.93
C SER A 33 -10.70 -14.14 9.03
N ALA A 34 -11.93 -14.58 9.32
CA ALA A 34 -13.14 -14.10 8.68
C ALA A 34 -13.62 -12.82 9.38
N VAL A 35 -13.23 -11.68 8.83
CA VAL A 35 -13.62 -10.34 9.29
C VAL A 35 -14.80 -9.85 8.45
N ASN A 36 -15.89 -9.49 9.12
CA ASN A 36 -17.14 -9.05 8.48
C ASN A 36 -17.34 -7.53 8.54
N GLY A 37 -16.71 -6.86 9.51
CA GLY A 37 -16.82 -5.42 9.64
C GLY A 37 -15.77 -4.83 10.57
N ILE A 38 -15.47 -3.55 10.38
CA ILE A 38 -14.52 -2.79 11.19
C ILE A 38 -15.08 -1.41 11.53
N ALA A 39 -14.77 -0.94 12.74
CA ALA A 39 -15.13 0.39 13.22
C ALA A 39 -14.03 0.95 14.13
N THR A 40 -13.99 2.26 14.33
CA THR A 40 -13.09 2.88 15.33
C THR A 40 -13.91 3.45 16.48
N ASP A 41 -13.38 3.39 17.70
CA ASP A 41 -13.95 4.12 18.84
C ASP A 41 -13.33 5.51 19.01
N SER A 42 -13.89 6.30 19.93
CA SER A 42 -13.53 7.72 20.16
C SER A 42 -12.09 7.95 20.63
N VAL A 43 -11.38 6.88 21.02
CA VAL A 43 -9.98 6.94 21.45
C VAL A 43 -9.03 6.25 20.45
N GLY A 44 -9.55 5.86 19.28
CA GLY A 44 -8.76 5.32 18.18
C GLY A 44 -8.51 3.80 18.24
N HIS A 45 -9.18 3.04 19.10
CA HIS A 45 -9.10 1.59 19.02
C HIS A 45 -9.97 1.07 17.88
N VAL A 46 -9.49 0.00 17.24
CA VAL A 46 -10.19 -0.64 16.12
C VAL A 46 -11.01 -1.82 16.64
N TRP A 47 -12.31 -1.79 16.37
CA TRP A 47 -13.25 -2.87 16.63
C TRP A 47 -13.46 -3.70 15.38
N VAL A 48 -13.55 -5.02 15.56
CA VAL A 48 -13.50 -6.00 14.48
C VAL A 48 -14.60 -7.03 14.72
N ALA A 49 -15.62 -7.02 13.86
CA ALA A 49 -16.63 -8.07 13.77
C ALA A 49 -16.03 -9.28 13.06
N THR A 50 -16.08 -10.46 13.70
CA THR A 50 -15.53 -11.69 13.13
C THR A 50 -16.54 -12.83 13.19
N ALA A 51 -16.25 -13.92 12.48
CA ALA A 51 -17.05 -15.15 12.56
C ALA A 51 -16.99 -15.88 13.91
N ASP A 52 -16.03 -15.55 14.80
CA ASP A 52 -15.90 -16.17 16.14
C ASP A 52 -15.72 -15.13 17.27
N GLY A 53 -16.52 -14.08 17.23
CA GLY A 53 -16.64 -13.07 18.29
C GLY A 53 -16.30 -11.66 17.84
N LEU A 54 -16.39 -10.74 18.81
CA LEU A 54 -16.00 -9.34 18.64
C LEU A 54 -14.56 -9.18 19.15
N ALA A 55 -13.71 -8.50 18.40
CA ALA A 55 -12.36 -8.15 18.84
C ALA A 55 -12.15 -6.64 18.87
N ARG A 56 -11.28 -6.17 19.76
CA ARG A 56 -10.79 -4.79 19.80
C ARG A 56 -9.27 -4.81 19.80
N HIS A 57 -8.67 -4.14 18.84
CA HIS A 57 -7.23 -3.93 18.76
C HIS A 57 -6.86 -2.58 19.37
N ASP A 58 -5.93 -2.58 20.33
CA ASP A 58 -5.51 -1.37 21.04
C ASP A 58 -4.21 -0.73 20.52
N GLY A 59 -3.69 -1.23 19.40
CA GLY A 59 -2.39 -0.88 18.85
C GLY A 59 -1.28 -1.84 19.27
N ARG A 60 -1.49 -2.67 20.30
CA ARG A 60 -0.54 -3.69 20.75
C ARG A 60 -1.08 -5.11 20.62
N GLY A 61 -2.36 -5.31 20.91
CA GLY A 61 -2.97 -6.63 20.81
C GLY A 61 -4.49 -6.59 20.85
N PHE A 62 -5.09 -7.78 20.86
CA PHE A 62 -6.54 -7.94 20.84
C PHE A 62 -7.11 -8.25 22.23
N ARG A 63 -8.23 -7.62 22.53
CA ARG A 63 -9.21 -8.11 23.50
C ARG A 63 -10.39 -8.71 22.75
N VAL A 64 -10.83 -9.90 23.17
CA VAL A 64 -11.91 -10.64 22.51
C VAL A 64 -13.10 -10.83 23.44
N TRP A 65 -14.30 -10.64 22.92
CA TRP A 65 -15.57 -10.98 23.55
C TRP A 65 -16.22 -12.12 22.76
N ARG A 66 -16.75 -13.11 23.49
CA ARG A 66 -17.48 -14.27 22.96
C ARG A 66 -18.78 -14.47 23.72
N HIS A 67 -19.65 -15.31 23.17
CA HIS A 67 -20.82 -15.83 23.84
C HIS A 67 -20.41 -16.76 24.98
N ASP A 68 -20.98 -16.52 26.15
CA ASP A 68 -20.92 -17.41 27.30
C ASP A 68 -22.36 -17.74 27.73
N PRO A 69 -22.82 -18.99 27.57
CA PRO A 69 -24.16 -19.41 27.99
C PRO A 69 -24.45 -19.19 29.49
N ALA A 70 -23.42 -19.09 30.33
CA ALA A 70 -23.57 -18.85 31.76
C ALA A 70 -23.64 -17.35 32.12
N ASP A 71 -23.25 -16.45 31.22
CA ASP A 71 -23.30 -15.00 31.43
C ASP A 71 -24.28 -14.33 30.44
N PRO A 72 -25.49 -13.94 30.88
CA PRO A 72 -26.44 -13.22 30.02
C PRO A 72 -25.94 -11.84 29.58
N GLY A 73 -24.89 -11.30 30.21
CA GLY A 73 -24.21 -10.06 29.81
C GLY A 73 -23.12 -10.25 28.74
N SER A 74 -22.87 -11.48 28.28
CA SER A 74 -21.93 -11.80 27.20
C SER A 74 -22.56 -11.54 25.82
N LEU A 75 -21.82 -11.78 24.73
CA LEU A 75 -22.43 -11.71 23.38
C LEU A 75 -23.56 -12.74 23.24
N PRO A 76 -24.65 -12.46 22.49
CA PRO A 76 -25.72 -13.44 22.28
C PRO A 76 -25.34 -14.56 21.30
N GLY A 77 -24.22 -14.42 20.60
CA GLY A 77 -23.65 -15.37 19.65
C GLY A 77 -22.29 -14.89 19.14
N ASN A 78 -21.51 -15.78 18.52
CA ASN A 78 -20.16 -15.47 18.08
C ASN A 78 -20.06 -14.94 16.64
N TYR A 79 -21.02 -15.25 15.77
CA TYR A 79 -20.94 -14.84 14.38
C TYR A 79 -21.42 -13.39 14.23
N ILE A 80 -20.47 -12.44 14.25
CA ILE A 80 -20.76 -11.01 14.20
C ILE A 80 -20.74 -10.55 12.74
N THR A 81 -21.86 -10.03 12.24
CA THR A 81 -22.01 -9.62 10.83
C THR A 81 -21.65 -8.15 10.60
N ALA A 82 -21.89 -7.29 11.59
CA ALA A 82 -21.56 -5.88 11.51
C ALA A 82 -21.15 -5.34 12.89
N VAL A 83 -20.35 -4.28 12.89
CA VAL A 83 -19.98 -3.51 14.07
C VAL A 83 -20.06 -2.02 13.76
N HIS A 84 -20.56 -1.24 14.72
CA HIS A 84 -20.66 0.22 14.63
C HIS A 84 -20.40 0.82 16.00
N VAL A 85 -19.67 1.93 16.05
CA VAL A 85 -19.51 2.71 17.29
C VAL A 85 -20.32 4.00 17.15
N ASP A 86 -21.26 4.22 18.07
CA ASP A 86 -22.12 5.40 18.03
C ASP A 86 -21.47 6.64 18.66
N GLY A 87 -22.14 7.78 18.55
CA GLY A 87 -21.68 9.06 19.14
C GLY A 87 -21.58 9.06 20.68
N ARG A 88 -22.04 8.01 21.37
CA ARG A 88 -21.93 7.82 22.83
C ARG A 88 -20.80 6.85 23.20
N ASP A 89 -19.96 6.46 22.24
CA ASP A 89 -18.89 5.47 22.39
C ASP A 89 -19.43 4.09 22.81
N GLN A 90 -20.67 3.76 22.43
CA GLN A 90 -21.25 2.43 22.59
C GLN A 90 -20.95 1.60 21.34
N VAL A 91 -20.64 0.32 21.53
CA VAL A 91 -20.31 -0.58 20.43
C VAL A 91 -21.53 -1.43 20.12
N TRP A 92 -22.15 -1.16 19.00
CA TRP A 92 -23.27 -1.92 18.45
C TRP A 92 -22.72 -3.03 17.56
N VAL A 93 -23.28 -4.22 17.71
CA VAL A 93 -22.97 -5.37 16.89
C VAL A 93 -24.24 -6.04 16.39
N ALA A 94 -24.21 -6.48 15.14
CA ALA A 94 -25.19 -7.40 14.60
C ALA A 94 -24.68 -8.83 14.70
N VAL A 95 -25.53 -9.73 15.14
CA VAL A 95 -25.21 -11.14 15.40
C VAL A 95 -26.15 -12.02 14.58
N GLU A 96 -25.57 -12.90 13.77
CA GLU A 96 -26.32 -13.76 12.85
C GLU A 96 -27.37 -14.59 13.60
N GLY A 97 -28.63 -14.46 13.20
CA GLY A 97 -29.76 -15.16 13.82
C GLY A 97 -30.03 -14.82 15.30
N ARG A 98 -29.44 -13.73 15.83
CA ARG A 98 -29.55 -13.30 17.24
C ARG A 98 -29.83 -11.81 17.42
N GLY A 99 -29.93 -11.06 16.31
CA GLY A 99 -30.26 -9.64 16.31
C GLY A 99 -29.12 -8.73 16.72
N LEU A 100 -29.44 -7.65 17.42
CA LEU A 100 -28.47 -6.62 17.79
C LEU A 100 -28.02 -6.80 19.24
N ALA A 101 -26.78 -6.45 19.53
CA ALA A 101 -26.31 -6.25 20.89
C ALA A 101 -25.50 -4.97 21.00
N VAL A 102 -25.57 -4.31 22.17
CA VAL A 102 -24.80 -3.11 22.45
C VAL A 102 -23.92 -3.31 23.67
N LEU A 103 -22.63 -3.08 23.51
CA LEU A 103 -21.66 -2.99 24.58
C LEU A 103 -21.63 -1.55 25.10
N ASP A 104 -21.80 -1.40 26.41
CA ASP A 104 -21.78 -0.09 27.04
C ASP A 104 -20.40 0.59 26.92
N ARG A 105 -20.36 1.92 27.12
CA ARG A 105 -19.12 2.72 27.04
C ARG A 105 -18.01 2.25 27.99
N GLN A 106 -18.36 1.68 29.16
CA GLN A 106 -17.39 1.11 30.09
C GLN A 106 -16.90 -0.28 29.66
N ARG A 107 -17.44 -0.82 28.55
CA ARG A 107 -17.06 -2.08 27.92
C ARG A 107 -17.26 -3.27 28.88
N ARG A 108 -18.34 -3.26 29.67
CA ARG A 108 -18.59 -4.24 30.74
C ARG A 108 -19.57 -5.32 30.35
N ARG A 109 -20.73 -4.96 29.77
CA ARG A 109 -21.81 -5.90 29.46
C ARG A 109 -22.52 -5.56 28.16
N PHE A 110 -22.98 -6.60 27.48
CA PHE A 110 -23.89 -6.48 26.35
C PHE A 110 -25.33 -6.40 26.83
N ARG A 111 -26.11 -5.56 26.16
CA ARG A 111 -27.58 -5.61 26.17
C ARG A 111 -28.05 -6.11 24.82
N HIS A 112 -28.97 -7.06 24.81
CA HIS A 112 -29.43 -7.74 23.58
C HIS A 112 -30.78 -7.17 23.13
N HIS A 113 -30.96 -7.11 21.82
CA HIS A 113 -32.13 -6.61 21.12
C HIS A 113 -32.51 -7.65 20.05
N ALA A 114 -33.43 -8.55 20.39
CA ALA A 114 -33.76 -9.72 19.57
C ALA A 114 -34.63 -9.42 18.33
N ASP A 115 -35.30 -8.25 18.30
CA ASP A 115 -36.26 -7.88 17.24
C ASP A 115 -35.60 -7.42 15.92
N ALA A 116 -34.31 -7.69 15.77
CA ALA A 116 -33.56 -7.42 14.56
C ALA A 116 -33.16 -8.75 13.90
N SER A 117 -33.44 -8.92 12.61
CA SER A 117 -33.03 -10.10 11.84
C SER A 117 -32.15 -9.67 10.68
N ASN A 118 -31.15 -10.51 10.34
CA ASN A 118 -30.28 -10.37 9.17
C ASN A 118 -29.75 -8.94 8.95
N VAL A 119 -29.23 -8.31 10.00
CA VAL A 119 -28.72 -6.93 9.93
C VAL A 119 -27.34 -6.90 9.29
N TRP A 120 -27.22 -6.09 8.24
CA TRP A 120 -25.99 -5.96 7.43
C TRP A 120 -25.40 -4.55 7.49
N ALA A 121 -26.25 -3.52 7.67
CA ALA A 121 -25.81 -2.14 7.72
C ALA A 121 -26.22 -1.48 9.03
N LEU A 122 -25.31 -0.70 9.61
CA LEU A 122 -25.51 0.06 10.83
C LEU A 122 -25.06 1.51 10.62
N ALA A 123 -25.83 2.46 11.13
CA ALA A 123 -25.50 3.87 11.23
C ALA A 123 -26.17 4.47 12.47
N SER A 124 -25.68 5.59 12.99
CA SER A 124 -26.34 6.28 14.11
C SER A 124 -26.28 7.78 13.94
N ASP A 125 -27.35 8.45 14.38
CA ASP A 125 -27.35 9.88 14.66
C ASP A 125 -27.25 10.11 16.19
N ALA A 126 -27.55 11.32 16.64
CA ALA A 126 -27.54 11.63 18.07
C ALA A 126 -28.71 10.98 18.85
N ASP A 127 -29.78 10.56 18.17
CA ASP A 127 -31.06 10.18 18.76
C ASP A 127 -31.40 8.70 18.61
N ALA A 128 -30.81 8.01 17.63
CA ALA A 128 -31.09 6.61 17.36
C ALA A 128 -29.94 5.88 16.65
N LEU A 129 -30.00 4.55 16.80
CA LEU A 129 -29.39 3.62 15.87
C LEU A 129 -30.35 3.37 14.70
N TRP A 130 -29.79 3.35 13.51
CA TRP A 130 -30.42 2.94 12.27
C TRP A 130 -29.77 1.65 11.79
N TYR A 131 -30.59 0.70 11.38
CA TYR A 131 -30.10 -0.57 10.85
C TYR A 131 -30.85 -0.98 9.59
N GLY A 132 -30.10 -1.59 8.68
CA GLY A 132 -30.60 -2.14 7.43
C GLY A 132 -30.47 -3.66 7.45
N SER A 133 -31.51 -4.35 7.02
CA SER A 133 -31.52 -5.81 6.95
C SER A 133 -31.55 -6.33 5.52
N PHE A 134 -31.38 -7.65 5.38
CA PHE A 134 -31.41 -8.32 4.09
C PHE A 134 -32.78 -8.26 3.38
N ASP A 135 -33.87 -8.27 4.12
CA ASP A 135 -35.25 -8.41 3.59
C ASP A 135 -36.27 -7.49 4.27
N GLY A 136 -35.84 -6.61 5.17
CA GLY A 136 -36.72 -5.76 5.98
C GLY A 136 -36.42 -4.28 5.85
N GLY A 137 -35.74 -3.83 4.79
CA GLY A 137 -35.49 -2.42 4.57
C GLY A 137 -34.73 -1.75 5.73
N VAL A 138 -35.16 -0.56 6.10
CA VAL A 138 -34.51 0.27 7.12
C VAL A 138 -35.36 0.34 8.37
N SER A 139 -34.73 0.21 9.54
CA SER A 139 -35.39 0.33 10.85
C SER A 139 -34.64 1.31 11.75
N ARG A 140 -35.38 1.97 12.65
CA ARG A 140 -34.86 2.93 13.62
C ARG A 140 -35.13 2.45 15.05
N LEU A 141 -34.08 2.40 15.86
CA LEU A 141 -34.10 2.05 17.28
C LEU A 141 -33.65 3.27 18.10
N GLY A 142 -34.56 3.88 18.84
CA GLY A 142 -34.23 5.00 19.72
C GLY A 142 -33.31 4.59 20.86
N HIS A 143 -32.53 5.53 21.39
CA HIS A 143 -31.65 5.22 22.51
C HIS A 143 -32.42 4.78 23.76
N GLY A 144 -32.08 3.59 24.27
CA GLY A 144 -32.73 3.00 25.44
C GLY A 144 -34.03 2.26 25.13
N GLU A 145 -34.52 2.31 23.89
CA GLU A 145 -35.63 1.47 23.44
C GLU A 145 -35.17 0.03 23.27
N THR A 146 -36.07 -0.93 23.51
CA THR A 146 -35.78 -2.37 23.39
C THR A 146 -36.08 -2.92 22.01
N SER A 147 -36.96 -2.27 21.25
CA SER A 147 -37.46 -2.68 19.94
C SER A 147 -37.50 -1.48 18.98
N ALA A 148 -37.43 -1.72 17.67
CA ALA A 148 -37.48 -0.65 16.69
C ALA A 148 -38.83 0.08 16.72
N GLY A 149 -38.78 1.42 16.74
CA GLY A 149 -39.97 2.27 16.79
C GLY A 149 -40.51 2.64 15.40
N ARG A 150 -39.68 2.60 14.35
CA ARG A 150 -40.08 2.88 12.97
C ARG A 150 -39.37 1.95 11.99
N HIS A 151 -40.07 1.64 10.90
CA HIS A 151 -39.67 0.71 9.85
C HIS A 151 -40.08 1.24 8.48
N TRP A 152 -39.19 1.11 7.50
CA TRP A 152 -39.38 1.53 6.11
C TRP A 152 -39.08 0.32 5.23
N SER A 153 -40.12 -0.20 4.58
CA SER A 153 -40.03 -1.31 3.63
C SER A 153 -41.08 -1.15 2.52
N GLY A 154 -40.84 -1.79 1.38
CA GLY A 154 -41.71 -1.77 0.21
C GLY A 154 -41.82 -0.38 -0.47
N GLU A 155 -42.59 -0.33 -1.55
CA GLU A 155 -42.69 0.86 -2.42
C GLU A 155 -43.18 2.12 -1.68
N GLU A 156 -44.08 1.97 -0.69
CA GLU A 156 -44.63 3.10 0.06
C GLU A 156 -43.58 3.88 0.85
N SER A 157 -42.47 3.21 1.19
CA SER A 157 -41.34 3.80 1.90
C SER A 157 -40.48 4.70 1.01
N GLY A 158 -40.54 4.53 -0.32
CA GLY A 158 -39.66 5.16 -1.29
C GLY A 158 -38.26 4.57 -1.37
N LEU A 159 -37.99 3.45 -0.68
CA LEU A 159 -36.77 2.66 -0.89
C LEU A 159 -36.85 1.93 -2.24
N PRO A 160 -35.76 1.89 -3.02
CA PRO A 160 -35.73 1.15 -4.27
C PRO A 160 -35.70 -0.37 -4.07
N ALA A 161 -35.18 -0.86 -2.93
CA ALA A 161 -35.28 -2.26 -2.53
C ALA A 161 -35.16 -2.40 -1.02
N ASP A 162 -35.69 -3.51 -0.48
CA ASP A 162 -35.67 -3.82 0.96
C ASP A 162 -34.34 -4.44 1.42
N THR A 163 -33.48 -4.89 0.50
CA THR A 163 -32.14 -5.36 0.84
C THR A 163 -31.19 -4.18 0.99
N ILE A 164 -30.78 -3.88 2.23
CA ILE A 164 -29.91 -2.75 2.55
C ILE A 164 -28.47 -3.21 2.77
N LEU A 165 -27.56 -2.74 1.92
CA LEU A 165 -26.14 -3.10 1.97
C LEU A 165 -25.29 -2.03 2.66
N ALA A 166 -25.70 -0.76 2.58
CA ALA A 166 -24.98 0.36 3.18
C ALA A 166 -25.96 1.38 3.78
N LEU A 167 -25.62 1.89 4.96
CA LEU A 167 -26.31 3.02 5.60
C LEU A 167 -25.28 4.02 6.09
N ARG A 168 -25.42 5.29 5.73
CA ARG A 168 -24.52 6.35 6.22
C ARG A 168 -25.24 7.68 6.35
N PHE A 169 -24.85 8.43 7.36
CA PHE A 169 -25.19 9.85 7.45
C PHE A 169 -24.18 10.67 6.67
N ASP A 170 -24.66 11.63 5.89
CA ASP A 170 -23.80 12.69 5.36
C ASP A 170 -23.50 13.76 6.42
N ALA A 171 -22.61 14.70 6.08
CA ALA A 171 -22.27 15.80 6.98
C ALA A 171 -23.44 16.78 7.28
N GLY A 172 -24.53 16.70 6.51
CA GLY A 172 -25.77 17.44 6.74
C GLY A 172 -26.76 16.73 7.65
N GLY A 173 -26.49 15.49 8.06
CA GLY A 173 -27.40 14.67 8.86
C GLY A 173 -28.46 13.93 8.04
N THR A 174 -28.34 13.89 6.70
CA THR A 174 -29.22 13.08 5.85
C THR A 174 -28.78 11.63 5.91
N LEU A 175 -29.73 10.71 6.15
CA LEU A 175 -29.46 9.28 6.05
C LEU A 175 -29.53 8.83 4.58
N TRP A 176 -28.49 8.16 4.13
CA TRP A 176 -28.39 7.54 2.81
C TRP A 176 -28.41 6.02 2.94
N ALA A 177 -29.09 5.36 2.01
CA ALA A 177 -29.24 3.92 1.93
C ALA A 177 -28.80 3.40 0.56
N GLY A 178 -27.85 2.47 0.55
CA GLY A 178 -27.47 1.71 -0.62
C GLY A 178 -28.22 0.39 -0.63
N THR A 179 -28.95 0.10 -1.70
CA THR A 179 -29.76 -1.12 -1.83
C THR A 179 -29.29 -1.97 -3.01
N THR A 180 -29.92 -3.12 -3.21
CA THR A 180 -29.70 -3.97 -4.40
C THR A 180 -30.23 -3.38 -5.70
N GLU A 181 -31.05 -2.34 -5.64
CA GLU A 181 -31.71 -1.72 -6.80
C GLU A 181 -31.52 -0.20 -6.84
N GLY A 182 -30.49 0.33 -6.16
CA GLY A 182 -30.08 1.73 -6.31
C GLY A 182 -29.79 2.43 -5.00
N LEU A 183 -29.50 3.73 -5.14
CA LEU A 183 -29.21 4.64 -4.03
C LEU A 183 -30.48 5.37 -3.61
N ALA A 184 -30.69 5.54 -2.30
CA ALA A 184 -31.75 6.36 -1.77
C ALA A 184 -31.24 7.28 -0.66
N ARG A 185 -31.92 8.42 -0.49
CA ARG A 185 -31.71 9.32 0.64
C ARG A 185 -33.01 9.56 1.38
N ARG A 186 -32.93 9.77 2.68
CA ARG A 186 -34.11 10.10 3.49
C ARG A 186 -34.52 11.54 3.23
N SER A 187 -35.79 11.73 2.88
CA SER A 187 -36.44 13.02 2.66
C SER A 187 -37.69 13.09 3.56
N GLY A 188 -37.56 13.75 4.71
CA GLY A 188 -38.60 13.80 5.73
C GLY A 188 -38.91 12.42 6.34
N GLU A 189 -40.13 11.94 6.12
CA GLU A 189 -40.64 10.65 6.64
C GLU A 189 -40.50 9.49 5.64
N ARG A 190 -39.96 9.73 4.45
CA ARG A 190 -39.77 8.71 3.40
C ARG A 190 -38.35 8.72 2.85
N PHE A 191 -38.05 7.75 2.00
CA PHE A 191 -36.87 7.74 1.15
C PHE A 191 -37.21 8.27 -0.26
N GLU A 192 -36.20 8.81 -0.93
CA GLU A 192 -36.24 9.25 -2.31
C GLU A 192 -35.08 8.56 -3.04
N MET A 193 -35.38 7.89 -4.15
CA MET A 193 -34.36 7.28 -5.01
C MET A 193 -33.52 8.38 -5.70
N VAL A 194 -32.21 8.17 -5.72
CA VAL A 194 -31.25 9.05 -6.38
C VAL A 194 -30.70 8.31 -7.60
N ALA A 195 -31.08 8.80 -8.78
CA ALA A 195 -30.68 8.16 -10.05
C ALA A 195 -29.18 8.32 -10.31
N LEU A 196 -28.51 7.21 -10.60
CA LEU A 196 -27.12 7.18 -11.04
C LEU A 196 -27.04 7.30 -12.58
N PRO A 197 -26.18 8.17 -13.12
CA PRO A 197 -26.06 8.38 -14.57
C PRO A 197 -25.63 7.12 -15.32
N GLY A 198 -26.34 6.80 -16.40
CA GLY A 198 -25.94 5.73 -17.33
C GLY A 198 -26.43 4.33 -16.96
N ASP A 199 -27.18 4.17 -15.85
CA ASP A 199 -27.73 2.90 -15.41
C ASP A 199 -29.26 2.88 -15.46
N ASP A 200 -29.83 1.89 -16.17
CA ASP A 200 -31.24 1.52 -16.12
C ASP A 200 -31.36 0.02 -16.47
N PRO A 201 -31.72 -0.87 -15.53
CA PRO A 201 -32.08 -0.59 -14.14
C PRO A 201 -30.90 -0.08 -13.30
N GLN A 202 -31.22 0.57 -12.17
CA GLN A 202 -30.23 1.10 -11.22
C GLN A 202 -29.37 -0.03 -10.61
N PRO A 203 -28.08 0.22 -10.32
CA PRO A 203 -27.15 -0.82 -9.91
C PRO A 203 -27.25 -1.11 -8.40
N ILE A 204 -26.71 -2.27 -8.01
CA ILE A 204 -26.45 -2.58 -6.60
C ILE A 204 -25.45 -1.56 -6.04
N ILE A 205 -25.74 -1.00 -4.86
CA ILE A 205 -24.87 -0.08 -4.13
C ILE A 205 -24.20 -0.81 -2.98
N TYR A 206 -22.87 -0.92 -3.02
CA TYR A 206 -22.09 -1.64 -2.01
C TYR A 206 -21.60 -0.74 -0.88
N SER A 207 -21.23 0.51 -1.19
CA SER A 207 -20.74 1.44 -0.18
C SER A 207 -21.14 2.87 -0.44
N ILE A 208 -21.18 3.61 0.68
CA ILE A 208 -21.35 5.04 0.75
C ILE A 208 -20.25 5.52 1.68
N THR A 209 -19.36 6.40 1.23
CA THR A 209 -18.28 6.96 2.04
C THR A 209 -18.34 8.47 2.02
N PRO A 210 -18.56 9.13 3.17
CA PRO A 210 -18.51 10.59 3.25
C PRO A 210 -17.10 11.15 3.02
N GLU A 211 -17.03 12.24 2.25
CA GLU A 211 -15.83 13.06 2.08
C GLU A 211 -16.21 14.54 2.16
N GLY A 212 -15.99 15.15 3.33
CA GLY A 212 -16.48 16.50 3.59
C GLY A 212 -18.00 16.57 3.46
N ARG A 213 -18.51 17.32 2.46
CA ARG A 213 -19.94 17.41 2.15
C ARG A 213 -20.38 16.55 0.96
N ALA A 214 -19.45 15.86 0.32
CA ALA A 214 -19.72 14.95 -0.80
C ALA A 214 -19.76 13.49 -0.30
N LEU A 215 -20.29 12.61 -1.13
CA LEU A 215 -20.31 11.16 -0.89
C LEU A 215 -19.69 10.43 -2.07
N TRP A 216 -18.82 9.47 -1.78
CA TRP A 216 -18.37 8.45 -2.72
C TRP A 216 -19.32 7.26 -2.67
N ILE A 217 -19.76 6.79 -3.83
CA ILE A 217 -20.70 5.68 -3.98
C ILE A 217 -19.99 4.57 -4.75
N GLY A 218 -19.75 3.44 -4.10
CA GLY A 218 -19.27 2.22 -4.74
C GLY A 218 -20.47 1.38 -5.19
N ALA A 219 -20.59 1.15 -6.50
CA ALA A 219 -21.70 0.41 -7.09
C ALA A 219 -21.20 -0.72 -8.01
N ARG A 220 -22.10 -1.61 -8.41
CA ARG A 220 -21.79 -2.71 -9.35
C ARG A 220 -21.37 -2.21 -10.73
N SER A 221 -21.89 -1.08 -11.18
CA SER A 221 -21.61 -0.47 -12.49
C SER A 221 -20.37 0.42 -12.50
N GLY A 222 -19.89 0.87 -11.33
CA GLY A 222 -18.79 1.80 -11.24
C GLY A 222 -18.73 2.53 -9.90
N ILE A 223 -17.97 3.61 -9.89
CA ILE A 223 -17.90 4.55 -8.77
C ILE A 223 -18.56 5.87 -9.17
N PHE A 224 -19.36 6.42 -8.28
CA PHE A 224 -20.04 7.71 -8.46
C PHE A 224 -19.71 8.63 -7.30
N ARG A 225 -19.91 9.93 -7.51
CA ARG A 225 -19.76 10.95 -6.48
C ARG A 225 -21.00 11.82 -6.44
N VAL A 226 -21.64 11.86 -5.27
CA VAL A 226 -22.74 12.78 -4.98
C VAL A 226 -22.15 14.06 -4.43
N GLU A 227 -22.37 15.15 -5.14
CA GLU A 227 -21.89 16.48 -4.77
C GLU A 227 -22.79 17.13 -3.71
N PRO A 228 -22.30 18.18 -3.01
CA PRO A 228 -23.09 18.86 -1.98
C PRO A 228 -24.40 19.49 -2.47
N ASP A 229 -24.51 19.77 -3.78
CA ASP A 229 -25.71 20.26 -4.44
C ASP A 229 -26.69 19.14 -4.85
N GLY A 230 -26.35 17.88 -4.57
CA GLY A 230 -27.10 16.68 -4.93
C GLY A 230 -26.82 16.14 -6.33
N ARG A 231 -25.96 16.80 -7.11
CA ARG A 231 -25.59 16.33 -8.45
C ARG A 231 -24.74 15.07 -8.34
N VAL A 232 -25.08 14.06 -9.14
CA VAL A 232 -24.27 12.85 -9.27
C VAL A 232 -23.26 13.02 -10.41
N THR A 233 -22.01 12.66 -10.15
CA THR A 233 -20.91 12.70 -11.12
C THR A 233 -20.19 11.37 -11.19
N THR A 234 -19.52 11.15 -12.32
CA THR A 234 -18.74 9.94 -12.59
C THR A 234 -17.30 10.34 -12.80
N PRO A 235 -16.35 9.88 -11.95
CA PRO A 235 -14.93 10.09 -12.19
C PRO A 235 -14.49 9.48 -13.51
N PRO A 236 -13.49 10.06 -14.21
CA PRO A 236 -13.00 9.53 -15.49
C PRO A 236 -12.55 8.06 -15.43
N TRP A 237 -12.03 7.62 -14.28
CA TRP A 237 -11.56 6.26 -14.05
C TRP A 237 -12.64 5.28 -13.55
N SER A 238 -13.87 5.74 -13.33
CA SER A 238 -14.98 4.94 -12.80
C SER A 238 -15.24 3.67 -13.62
N GLY A 239 -15.13 3.76 -14.95
CA GLY A 239 -15.35 2.62 -15.85
C GLY A 239 -14.39 1.44 -15.64
N ARG A 240 -13.26 1.62 -14.92
CA ARG A 240 -12.35 0.53 -14.54
C ARG A 240 -12.90 -0.33 -13.39
N PHE A 241 -13.97 0.12 -12.73
CA PHE A 241 -14.52 -0.45 -11.50
C PHE A 241 -15.99 -0.88 -11.63
N GLY A 242 -16.39 -1.34 -12.81
CA GLY A 242 -17.73 -1.88 -13.08
C GLY A 242 -17.81 -3.40 -12.99
N ALA A 243 -18.62 -4.02 -13.85
CA ALA A 243 -18.86 -5.46 -13.85
C ALA A 243 -17.56 -6.28 -13.96
N GLY A 244 -17.32 -7.14 -12.96
CA GLY A 244 -16.11 -7.98 -12.85
C GLY A 244 -14.97 -7.35 -12.04
N ASN A 245 -15.09 -6.06 -11.66
CA ASN A 245 -14.18 -5.36 -10.76
C ASN A 245 -14.91 -4.34 -9.87
N ALA A 246 -16.11 -4.68 -9.39
CA ALA A 246 -16.97 -3.73 -8.68
C ALA A 246 -16.28 -3.17 -7.43
N ALA A 247 -16.49 -1.88 -7.17
CA ALA A 247 -15.94 -1.19 -6.01
C ALA A 247 -16.81 -1.41 -4.78
N PHE A 248 -16.19 -1.92 -3.72
CA PHE A 248 -16.83 -2.19 -2.44
C PHE A 248 -16.55 -1.14 -1.38
N ALA A 249 -15.43 -0.43 -1.47
CA ALA A 249 -15.18 0.74 -0.64
C ALA A 249 -14.28 1.73 -1.37
N VAL A 250 -14.50 3.02 -1.11
CA VAL A 250 -13.65 4.13 -1.56
C VAL A 250 -13.29 4.93 -0.33
N GLU A 251 -12.01 5.17 -0.08
CA GLU A 251 -11.54 5.94 1.08
C GLU A 251 -10.51 6.98 0.63
N PRO A 252 -10.57 8.24 1.10
CA PRO A 252 -9.54 9.23 0.78
C PRO A 252 -8.18 8.80 1.35
N ASP A 253 -7.11 9.09 0.63
CA ASP A 253 -5.75 8.71 1.03
C ASP A 253 -5.02 9.77 1.89
N GLY A 254 -5.69 10.89 2.18
CA GLY A 254 -5.17 12.04 2.93
C GLY A 254 -4.27 13.01 2.14
N GLY A 255 -3.92 12.69 0.89
CA GLY A 255 -3.08 13.48 -0.01
C GLY A 255 -3.79 13.93 -1.30
N GLY A 256 -5.12 13.86 -1.34
CA GLY A 256 -5.95 14.17 -2.51
C GLY A 256 -6.20 12.99 -3.46
N GLY A 257 -5.62 11.82 -3.17
CA GLY A 257 -5.91 10.57 -3.83
C GLY A 257 -6.91 9.71 -3.05
N HIS A 258 -7.12 8.48 -3.53
CA HIS A 258 -8.12 7.56 -2.99
C HIS A 258 -7.59 6.13 -2.95
N TRP A 259 -8.02 5.37 -1.97
CA TRP A 259 -7.98 3.93 -1.94
C TRP A 259 -9.29 3.38 -2.46
N ILE A 260 -9.23 2.34 -3.28
CA ILE A 260 -10.40 1.66 -3.79
C ILE A 260 -10.24 0.16 -3.55
N ALA A 261 -11.16 -0.39 -2.77
CA ALA A 261 -11.29 -1.82 -2.54
C ALA A 261 -12.28 -2.40 -3.55
N THR A 262 -11.88 -3.43 -4.29
CA THR A 262 -12.67 -4.02 -5.38
C THR A 262 -12.73 -5.55 -5.31
N GLN A 263 -13.49 -6.16 -6.22
CA GLN A 263 -13.48 -7.61 -6.45
C GLN A 263 -12.10 -8.17 -6.82
N GLN A 264 -11.24 -7.37 -7.47
CA GLN A 264 -9.91 -7.79 -7.93
C GLN A 264 -8.78 -7.32 -6.99
N GLY A 265 -9.11 -6.62 -5.91
CA GLY A 265 -8.18 -6.26 -4.85
C GLY A 265 -8.15 -4.77 -4.54
N LEU A 266 -7.00 -4.29 -4.07
CA LEU A 266 -6.83 -2.91 -3.64
C LEU A 266 -6.18 -2.10 -4.76
N TRP A 267 -6.64 -0.85 -4.90
CA TRP A 267 -6.13 0.11 -5.86
C TRP A 267 -5.82 1.42 -5.15
N ASN A 268 -4.76 2.09 -5.57
CA ASN A 268 -4.50 3.48 -5.23
C ASN A 268 -4.81 4.36 -6.44
N VAL A 269 -5.56 5.43 -6.24
CA VAL A 269 -5.76 6.50 -7.21
C VAL A 269 -4.99 7.71 -6.71
N PRO A 270 -3.84 8.04 -7.32
CA PRO A 270 -3.11 9.25 -6.94
C PRO A 270 -3.95 10.51 -7.17
N ALA A 271 -3.64 11.59 -6.45
CA ALA A 271 -4.33 12.88 -6.61
C ALA A 271 -4.33 13.39 -8.06
N SER A 272 -3.27 13.08 -8.80
CA SER A 272 -3.17 13.28 -10.24
C SER A 272 -2.69 11.97 -10.87
N GLY A 273 -3.58 11.26 -11.56
CA GLY A 273 -3.23 10.04 -12.27
C GLY A 273 -4.38 9.06 -12.41
N ASP A 274 -4.07 7.94 -13.05
CA ASP A 274 -4.98 6.80 -13.15
C ASP A 274 -4.86 5.88 -11.94
N PRO A 275 -5.89 5.07 -11.65
CA PRO A 275 -5.79 4.01 -10.66
C PRO A 275 -4.67 3.03 -10.98
N VAL A 276 -3.89 2.70 -9.97
CA VAL A 276 -2.83 1.68 -10.00
C VAL A 276 -3.13 0.56 -9.00
N PRO A 277 -2.90 -0.72 -9.35
CA PRO A 277 -3.03 -1.81 -8.40
C PRO A 277 -2.10 -1.60 -7.20
N ALA A 278 -2.60 -1.90 -6.01
CA ALA A 278 -1.88 -1.84 -4.75
C ALA A 278 -1.90 -3.23 -4.09
N PRO A 279 -0.88 -4.07 -4.32
CA PRO A 279 -0.88 -5.43 -3.81
C PRO A 279 -0.88 -5.44 -2.27
N ILE A 280 -1.68 -6.34 -1.69
CA ILE A 280 -1.72 -6.61 -0.25
C ILE A 280 -1.01 -7.95 -0.03
N GLY A 281 0.33 -7.90 0.09
CA GLY A 281 1.17 -9.07 0.32
C GLY A 281 1.19 -10.11 -0.81
N ASN A 282 1.83 -11.26 -0.53
CA ASN A 282 2.24 -12.28 -1.52
C ASN A 282 1.09 -13.07 -2.17
N LYS A 283 -0.10 -12.93 -1.61
CA LYS A 283 -1.34 -13.49 -2.14
C LYS A 283 -2.34 -12.37 -2.01
N GLY A 284 -2.41 -11.52 -3.03
CA GLY A 284 -3.44 -10.49 -3.12
C GLY A 284 -4.81 -11.05 -2.73
N PRO A 285 -5.73 -10.21 -2.26
CA PRO A 285 -6.96 -10.69 -1.64
C PRO A 285 -7.69 -11.64 -2.60
N THR A 286 -7.90 -12.88 -2.17
CA THR A 286 -8.58 -13.92 -2.97
C THR A 286 -10.10 -13.71 -3.04
N ARG A 287 -10.61 -12.68 -2.35
CA ARG A 287 -12.02 -12.28 -2.29
C ARG A 287 -12.15 -10.77 -2.12
N ALA A 288 -13.34 -10.27 -2.42
CA ALA A 288 -13.78 -8.90 -2.20
C ALA A 288 -13.32 -8.30 -0.87
N LEU A 289 -12.65 -7.15 -0.92
CA LEU A 289 -12.41 -6.28 0.24
C LEU A 289 -13.72 -5.54 0.55
N GLN A 290 -14.48 -5.99 1.54
CA GLN A 290 -15.84 -5.51 1.78
C GLN A 290 -15.91 -4.11 2.43
N GLN A 291 -14.84 -3.70 3.13
CA GLN A 291 -14.80 -2.43 3.86
C GLN A 291 -13.37 -1.92 3.96
N MET A 292 -13.19 -0.61 4.08
CA MET A 292 -11.94 0.00 4.53
C MET A 292 -12.27 0.99 5.66
N LEU A 293 -11.31 1.22 6.56
CA LEU A 293 -11.44 2.16 7.67
C LEU A 293 -10.19 3.02 7.71
N ARG A 294 -10.36 4.31 7.40
CA ARG A 294 -9.32 5.30 7.63
C ARG A 294 -9.45 5.88 9.05
N GLN A 295 -8.34 5.91 9.78
CA GLN A 295 -8.25 6.59 11.06
C GLN A 295 -7.85 8.06 10.87
N ASP A 296 -8.07 8.88 11.88
CA ASP A 296 -7.78 10.33 11.85
C ASP A 296 -6.29 10.64 11.63
N ASP A 297 -5.41 9.75 12.09
CA ASP A 297 -3.97 9.85 11.88
C ASP A 297 -3.55 9.53 10.42
N GLY A 298 -4.48 9.06 9.59
CA GLY A 298 -4.28 8.68 8.20
C GLY A 298 -3.97 7.20 7.99
N ALA A 299 -3.98 6.37 9.03
CA ALA A 299 -3.79 4.94 8.90
C ALA A 299 -5.00 4.31 8.19
N LEU A 300 -4.75 3.25 7.41
CA LEU A 300 -5.79 2.50 6.72
C LEU A 300 -5.83 1.08 7.25
N TRP A 301 -7.02 0.65 7.69
CA TRP A 301 -7.32 -0.73 8.03
C TRP A 301 -8.24 -1.33 6.98
N MET A 302 -7.97 -2.57 6.60
CA MET A 302 -8.85 -3.33 5.70
C MET A 302 -8.94 -4.80 6.13
N PRO A 303 -10.12 -5.44 6.03
CA PRO A 303 -10.23 -6.89 6.09
C PRO A 303 -9.42 -7.52 4.95
N VAL A 304 -8.64 -8.55 5.22
CA VAL A 304 -7.90 -9.31 4.20
C VAL A 304 -8.40 -10.76 4.21
N PRO A 305 -9.20 -11.16 3.20
CA PRO A 305 -9.84 -12.48 3.20
C PRO A 305 -8.86 -13.63 3.37
N GLY A 306 -9.15 -14.51 4.33
CA GLY A 306 -8.31 -15.66 4.67
C GLY A 306 -7.13 -15.36 5.60
N VAL A 307 -6.85 -14.08 5.88
CA VAL A 307 -5.76 -13.65 6.76
C VAL A 307 -6.30 -13.01 8.04
N GLY A 308 -7.19 -12.03 7.93
CA GLY A 308 -7.67 -11.21 9.04
C GLY A 308 -7.73 -9.74 8.64
N LEU A 309 -6.76 -8.95 9.07
CA LEU A 309 -6.66 -7.52 8.82
C LEU A 309 -5.35 -7.15 8.12
N GLY A 310 -5.40 -6.13 7.29
CA GLY A 310 -4.26 -5.39 6.78
C GLY A 310 -4.24 -4.01 7.44
N TYR A 311 -3.07 -3.58 7.87
CA TYR A 311 -2.82 -2.26 8.45
C TYR A 311 -1.75 -1.53 7.62
N LEU A 312 -2.14 -0.46 6.95
CA LEU A 312 -1.23 0.44 6.25
C LEU A 312 -0.99 1.68 7.12
N ARG A 313 0.27 1.91 7.47
CA ARG A 313 0.68 3.06 8.28
C ARG A 313 0.40 4.38 7.56
N PRO A 314 0.11 5.47 8.28
CA PRO A 314 -0.08 6.79 7.66
C PRO A 314 1.13 7.29 6.86
N ASP A 315 2.34 6.91 7.28
CA ASP A 315 3.61 7.33 6.70
C ASP A 315 4.17 6.34 5.67
N TRP A 316 3.33 5.48 5.09
CA TRP A 316 3.71 4.44 4.12
C TRP A 316 4.49 4.97 2.90
N ARG A 317 4.38 6.27 2.58
CA ARG A 317 5.12 6.92 1.48
C ARG A 317 6.57 7.25 1.81
N ARG A 318 7.02 7.08 3.06
CA ARG A 318 8.39 7.41 3.50
C ARG A 318 9.41 6.31 3.18
N MET A 319 8.95 5.08 2.97
CA MET A 319 9.80 3.94 2.68
C MET A 319 9.18 3.10 1.57
N ALA A 320 10.01 2.61 0.67
CA ALA A 320 9.64 1.64 -0.34
C ALA A 320 10.44 0.36 -0.09
N VAL A 321 9.76 -0.78 -0.13
CA VAL A 321 10.41 -2.09 -0.13
C VAL A 321 10.23 -2.67 -1.51
N LEU A 322 11.35 -2.91 -2.20
CA LEU A 322 11.39 -3.61 -3.47
C LEU A 322 11.74 -5.07 -3.18
N SER A 323 11.00 -5.99 -3.77
CA SER A 323 11.20 -7.43 -3.59
C SER A 323 11.12 -8.17 -4.92
N SER A 324 11.69 -9.37 -4.96
CA SER A 324 11.53 -10.27 -6.11
C SER A 324 10.11 -10.83 -6.24
N GLN A 325 9.33 -10.80 -5.15
CA GLN A 325 7.96 -11.32 -5.12
C GLN A 325 6.96 -10.36 -5.78
N ASP A 326 7.25 -9.06 -5.77
CA ASP A 326 6.42 -8.03 -6.40
C ASP A 326 6.80 -7.78 -7.87
N GLY A 327 7.61 -8.67 -8.46
CA GLY A 327 8.15 -8.53 -9.82
C GLY A 327 9.18 -7.40 -9.98
N GLY A 328 9.62 -6.81 -8.85
CA GLY A 328 10.48 -5.63 -8.84
C GLY A 328 11.98 -5.91 -8.82
N LEU A 329 12.45 -7.09 -8.44
CA LEU A 329 13.89 -7.40 -8.37
C LEU A 329 14.15 -8.82 -8.89
N SER A 330 15.10 -9.00 -9.81
CA SER A 330 15.49 -10.34 -10.26
C SER A 330 16.66 -10.94 -9.48
N GLY A 331 17.45 -10.11 -8.79
CA GLY A 331 18.56 -10.54 -7.96
C GLY A 331 18.13 -11.06 -6.58
N GLN A 332 18.85 -12.06 -6.07
CA GLN A 332 18.64 -12.60 -4.71
C GLN A 332 19.38 -11.79 -3.63
N LEU A 333 20.51 -11.18 -4.00
CA LEU A 333 21.36 -10.38 -3.11
C LEU A 333 22.03 -9.27 -3.93
N TYR A 334 21.72 -8.02 -3.62
CA TYR A 334 22.36 -6.86 -4.24
C TYR A 334 23.66 -6.57 -3.51
N ARG A 335 24.75 -6.47 -4.28
CA ARG A 335 26.11 -6.23 -3.78
C ARG A 335 26.41 -4.75 -3.74
N ASP A 336 25.95 -4.02 -4.75
CA ASP A 336 26.14 -2.58 -4.83
C ASP A 336 24.92 -1.87 -5.41
N VAL A 337 24.75 -0.62 -4.98
CA VAL A 337 23.67 0.29 -5.37
C VAL A 337 24.27 1.68 -5.52
N VAL A 338 24.29 2.19 -6.75
CA VAL A 338 24.90 3.50 -7.03
C VAL A 338 23.94 4.45 -7.75
N PRO A 339 24.07 5.78 -7.52
CA PRO A 339 23.28 6.77 -8.24
C PRO A 339 23.48 6.66 -9.74
N ALA A 340 22.37 6.75 -10.49
CA ALA A 340 22.43 6.91 -11.93
C ALA A 340 22.49 8.40 -12.29
N ARG A 341 23.36 8.80 -13.23
CA ARG A 341 23.57 10.22 -13.60
C ARG A 341 22.34 10.88 -14.21
N ASP A 342 21.52 10.11 -14.92
CA ASP A 342 20.24 10.50 -15.49
C ASP A 342 19.06 10.35 -14.51
N GLY A 343 19.35 10.07 -13.23
CA GLY A 343 18.39 9.96 -12.14
C GLY A 343 17.99 8.51 -11.82
N GLY A 344 17.69 8.23 -10.56
CA GLY A 344 17.43 6.86 -10.09
C GLY A 344 18.70 6.15 -9.61
N LEU A 345 18.67 4.81 -9.60
CA LEU A 345 19.77 3.98 -9.08
C LEU A 345 20.10 2.83 -10.04
N TRP A 346 21.38 2.51 -10.16
CA TRP A 346 21.84 1.23 -10.69
C TRP A 346 21.90 0.21 -9.56
N LEU A 347 21.45 -1.00 -9.85
CA LEU A 347 21.40 -2.12 -8.91
C LEU A 347 22.23 -3.26 -9.48
N LEU A 348 23.23 -3.73 -8.73
CA LEU A 348 24.08 -4.84 -9.14
C LEU A 348 23.95 -6.01 -8.15
N ALA A 349 23.43 -7.12 -8.64
CA ALA A 349 23.27 -8.33 -7.86
C ALA A 349 24.48 -9.27 -7.94
N ARG A 350 24.65 -10.08 -6.90
CA ARG A 350 25.72 -11.09 -6.80
C ARG A 350 25.72 -12.07 -7.98
N GLY A 351 24.54 -12.40 -8.51
CA GLY A 351 24.39 -13.31 -9.66
C GLY A 351 24.60 -12.64 -11.01
N GLY A 352 25.15 -11.42 -11.05
CA GLY A 352 25.41 -10.68 -12.29
C GLY A 352 24.21 -9.91 -12.83
N GLN A 353 23.03 -9.98 -12.19
CA GLN A 353 21.88 -9.17 -12.60
C GLN A 353 22.22 -7.70 -12.43
N LEU A 354 22.22 -6.99 -13.56
CA LEU A 354 22.32 -5.55 -13.62
C LEU A 354 20.94 -4.99 -13.91
N GLU A 355 20.46 -4.09 -13.07
CA GLU A 355 19.13 -3.51 -13.18
C GLU A 355 19.16 -2.01 -12.91
N ARG A 356 18.09 -1.33 -13.35
CA ARG A 356 17.92 0.10 -13.21
C ARG A 356 16.61 0.39 -12.47
N LEU A 357 16.70 1.06 -11.32
CA LEU A 357 15.57 1.71 -10.67
C LEU A 357 15.42 3.13 -11.24
N GLY A 358 14.39 3.35 -12.05
CA GLY A 358 14.11 4.65 -12.64
C GLY A 358 13.51 5.66 -11.65
N PRO A 359 13.51 6.97 -11.98
CA PRO A 359 12.80 8.00 -11.21
C PRO A 359 11.30 7.76 -11.03
N ASP A 360 10.71 6.93 -11.90
CA ASP A 360 9.32 6.46 -11.84
C ASP A 360 9.10 5.34 -10.79
N GLY A 361 10.17 4.94 -10.09
CA GLY A 361 10.15 3.89 -9.07
C GLY A 361 10.05 2.48 -9.62
N ARG A 362 10.21 2.30 -10.95
CA ARG A 362 10.19 0.98 -11.58
C ARG A 362 11.59 0.45 -11.76
N VAL A 363 11.77 -0.81 -11.43
CA VAL A 363 13.00 -1.54 -11.72
C VAL A 363 12.89 -2.19 -13.09
N ARG A 364 13.96 -2.09 -13.87
CA ARG A 364 14.06 -2.67 -15.21
C ARG A 364 15.37 -3.44 -15.35
N PRO A 365 15.35 -4.66 -15.89
CA PRO A 365 16.58 -5.38 -16.18
C PRO A 365 17.38 -4.65 -17.27
N VAL A 366 18.69 -4.64 -17.14
CA VAL A 366 19.62 -3.97 -18.06
C VAL A 366 20.54 -5.02 -18.64
N ARG A 367 20.55 -5.13 -19.97
CA ARG A 367 21.38 -6.09 -20.72
C ARG A 367 21.38 -7.51 -20.12
N PRO A 368 20.21 -8.20 -20.08
CA PRO A 368 20.14 -9.58 -19.57
C PRO A 368 21.11 -10.55 -20.23
N ASP A 369 21.49 -10.27 -21.49
CA ASP A 369 22.50 -11.01 -22.26
C ASP A 369 23.90 -10.97 -21.61
N LEU A 370 24.19 -9.97 -20.78
CA LEU A 370 25.48 -9.81 -20.11
C LEU A 370 25.53 -10.47 -18.73
N TRP A 371 24.39 -10.86 -18.14
CA TRP A 371 24.34 -11.30 -16.74
C TRP A 371 25.22 -12.51 -16.47
N GLN A 372 25.29 -13.47 -17.40
CA GLN A 372 26.18 -14.63 -17.27
C GLN A 372 27.67 -14.23 -17.25
N ARG A 373 28.05 -13.21 -18.03
CA ARG A 373 29.44 -12.71 -18.05
C ARG A 373 29.74 -11.93 -16.77
N LEU A 374 28.79 -11.14 -16.30
CA LEU A 374 28.91 -10.42 -15.03
C LEU A 374 28.99 -11.41 -13.86
N GLU A 375 28.20 -12.48 -13.85
CA GLU A 375 28.25 -13.53 -12.84
C GLU A 375 29.65 -14.16 -12.73
N GLN A 376 30.32 -14.40 -13.86
CA GLN A 376 31.69 -14.92 -13.89
C GLN A 376 32.71 -13.97 -13.26
N LEU A 377 32.51 -12.65 -13.34
CA LEU A 377 33.34 -11.67 -12.63
C LEU A 377 33.15 -11.75 -11.11
N ARG A 378 32.03 -12.33 -10.65
CA ARG A 378 31.57 -12.33 -9.26
C ARG A 378 31.52 -10.90 -8.70
N PRO A 379 30.54 -10.09 -9.14
CA PRO A 379 30.55 -8.65 -8.94
C PRO A 379 30.52 -8.29 -7.45
N LEU A 380 31.26 -7.24 -7.11
CA LEU A 380 31.40 -6.70 -5.76
C LEU A 380 30.98 -5.24 -5.68
N THR A 381 31.43 -4.43 -6.64
CA THR A 381 31.27 -2.98 -6.63
C THR A 381 31.02 -2.46 -8.04
N MET A 382 30.40 -1.29 -8.16
CA MET A 382 30.13 -0.62 -9.42
C MET A 382 30.22 0.90 -9.28
N VAL A 383 30.59 1.59 -10.36
CA VAL A 383 30.45 3.04 -10.46
C VAL A 383 30.06 3.44 -11.89
N GLU A 384 29.29 4.52 -12.02
CA GLU A 384 29.01 5.14 -13.32
C GLU A 384 30.00 6.28 -13.59
N ASP A 385 30.69 6.20 -14.73
CA ASP A 385 31.65 7.23 -15.14
C ASP A 385 30.97 8.46 -15.77
N PRO A 386 31.70 9.56 -16.03
CA PRO A 386 31.11 10.78 -16.59
C PRO A 386 30.45 10.62 -17.97
N ALA A 387 30.80 9.57 -18.72
CA ALA A 387 30.22 9.26 -20.01
C ALA A 387 29.00 8.32 -19.92
N GLY A 388 28.59 7.93 -18.71
CA GLY A 388 27.46 7.04 -18.47
C GLY A 388 27.77 5.55 -18.64
N ARG A 389 29.06 5.18 -18.62
CA ARG A 389 29.48 3.77 -18.69
C ARG A 389 29.63 3.22 -17.27
N LEU A 390 29.29 1.96 -17.10
CA LEU A 390 29.38 1.27 -15.81
C LEU A 390 30.69 0.51 -15.71
N TRP A 391 31.46 0.81 -14.68
CA TRP A 391 32.63 0.06 -14.29
C TRP A 391 32.27 -0.88 -13.16
N ILE A 392 32.64 -2.15 -13.26
CA ILE A 392 32.26 -3.21 -12.33
C ILE A 392 33.50 -3.96 -11.86
N GLY A 393 33.71 -3.97 -10.55
CA GLY A 393 34.76 -4.72 -9.89
C GLY A 393 34.24 -6.07 -9.39
N GLY A 394 35.08 -7.10 -9.46
CA GLY A 394 34.73 -8.47 -9.10
C GLY A 394 35.71 -9.14 -8.15
N SER A 395 35.25 -10.25 -7.56
CA SER A 395 36.09 -11.12 -6.71
C SER A 395 36.86 -12.19 -7.49
N GLY A 396 36.72 -12.22 -8.82
CA GLY A 396 37.72 -12.87 -9.67
C GLY A 396 39.10 -12.21 -9.49
N PRO A 397 40.22 -12.92 -9.69
CA PRO A 397 41.55 -12.33 -9.56
C PRO A 397 41.66 -11.10 -10.48
N GLY A 398 41.76 -9.89 -9.91
CA GLY A 398 41.83 -8.62 -10.61
C GLY A 398 40.67 -8.34 -11.58
N ALA A 399 39.49 -8.96 -11.40
CA ALA A 399 38.41 -8.85 -12.37
C ALA A 399 37.80 -7.44 -12.40
N LEU A 400 38.02 -6.71 -13.50
CA LEU A 400 37.41 -5.41 -13.79
C LEU A 400 36.68 -5.49 -15.12
N ALA A 401 35.48 -4.93 -15.22
CA ALA A 401 34.77 -4.78 -16.48
C ALA A 401 34.19 -3.39 -16.68
N ARG A 402 34.03 -3.02 -17.95
CA ARG A 402 33.28 -1.84 -18.37
C ARG A 402 32.12 -2.25 -19.27
N VAL A 403 30.95 -1.69 -18.99
CA VAL A 403 29.69 -1.97 -19.69
C VAL A 403 29.02 -0.67 -20.14
N GLU A 404 28.56 -0.64 -21.40
CA GLU A 404 27.72 0.43 -21.92
C GLU A 404 26.22 0.07 -21.76
N PRO A 405 25.46 0.79 -20.91
CA PRO A 405 24.08 0.41 -20.59
C PRO A 405 23.11 0.47 -21.79
N GLY A 406 23.33 1.41 -22.72
CA GLY A 406 22.46 1.69 -23.87
C GLY A 406 22.54 0.68 -25.03
N GLY A 407 23.35 -0.37 -24.90
CA GLY A 407 23.67 -1.28 -25.99
C GLY A 407 25.00 -0.88 -26.64
N GLY A 408 26.04 -1.66 -26.35
CA GLY A 408 27.42 -1.29 -26.63
C GLY A 408 28.45 -2.30 -26.12
N ARG A 409 29.73 -1.89 -26.14
CA ARG A 409 30.93 -2.74 -25.91
C ARG A 409 31.00 -3.24 -24.47
N PHE A 410 31.37 -4.50 -24.29
CA PHE A 410 31.77 -5.08 -23.00
C PHE A 410 33.28 -5.29 -23.05
N GLU A 411 34.00 -4.73 -22.09
CA GLU A 411 35.44 -4.93 -21.93
C GLU A 411 35.72 -5.46 -20.54
N ALA A 412 36.74 -6.31 -20.45
CA ALA A 412 37.21 -6.81 -19.17
C ALA A 412 38.74 -6.83 -19.14
N TRP A 413 39.28 -6.57 -17.95
CA TRP A 413 40.69 -6.64 -17.64
C TRP A 413 40.89 -7.62 -16.48
N THR A 414 41.97 -8.38 -16.58
CA THR A 414 42.47 -9.28 -15.54
C THR A 414 43.98 -9.06 -15.37
N PRO A 415 44.61 -9.64 -14.34
CA PRO A 415 46.07 -9.59 -14.17
C PRO A 415 46.84 -10.20 -15.34
N GLU A 416 46.20 -11.08 -16.12
CA GLU A 416 46.75 -11.74 -17.29
C GLU A 416 46.44 -11.00 -18.60
N SER A 417 45.71 -9.87 -18.56
CA SER A 417 45.46 -9.07 -19.76
C SER A 417 46.78 -8.57 -20.36
N PRO A 418 46.95 -8.65 -21.69
CA PRO A 418 48.21 -8.28 -22.33
C PRO A 418 48.48 -6.77 -22.24
N ASP A 419 47.41 -5.98 -22.31
CA ASP A 419 47.45 -4.52 -22.24
C ASP A 419 46.68 -4.05 -21.01
N ASP A 420 47.29 -3.12 -20.28
CA ASP A 420 46.71 -2.47 -19.10
C ASP A 420 46.12 -3.48 -18.08
N PRO A 421 46.91 -4.44 -17.56
CA PRO A 421 46.42 -5.42 -16.60
C PRO A 421 46.01 -4.77 -15.28
N THR A 422 45.05 -5.40 -14.60
CA THR A 422 44.72 -5.08 -13.21
C THR A 422 45.76 -5.68 -12.26
N MET A 423 45.79 -5.23 -11.01
CA MET A 423 46.62 -5.88 -9.99
C MET A 423 45.97 -7.20 -9.52
N LEU A 424 46.76 -8.05 -8.86
CA LEU A 424 46.24 -9.26 -8.22
C LEU A 424 45.24 -8.92 -7.10
N GLY A 425 44.37 -9.87 -6.76
CA GLY A 425 43.36 -9.66 -5.71
C GLY A 425 42.04 -9.10 -6.26
N GLN A 426 40.99 -9.18 -5.45
CA GLN A 426 39.65 -8.72 -5.84
C GLN A 426 39.60 -7.21 -6.03
N VAL A 427 38.75 -6.74 -6.94
CA VAL A 427 38.41 -5.32 -7.07
C VAL A 427 37.17 -5.06 -6.23
N ASP A 428 37.37 -4.52 -5.02
CA ASP A 428 36.30 -4.33 -4.02
C ASP A 428 35.83 -2.87 -3.88
N HIS A 429 36.61 -1.89 -4.34
CA HIS A 429 36.18 -0.49 -4.44
C HIS A 429 36.48 0.11 -5.80
N LEU A 430 35.51 0.88 -6.30
CA LEU A 430 35.63 1.71 -7.48
C LEU A 430 35.14 3.12 -7.16
N LEU A 431 35.86 4.13 -7.65
CA LEU A 431 35.40 5.51 -7.59
C LEU A 431 35.86 6.32 -8.79
N VAL A 432 35.07 7.31 -9.14
CA VAL A 432 35.45 8.33 -10.12
C VAL A 432 36.01 9.52 -9.35
N ALA A 433 37.24 9.88 -9.67
CA ALA A 433 37.92 11.03 -9.10
C ALA A 433 37.32 12.36 -9.61
N PRO A 434 37.52 13.48 -8.89
CA PRO A 434 37.06 14.79 -9.34
C PRO A 434 37.61 15.23 -10.71
N ASP A 435 38.77 14.72 -11.11
CA ASP A 435 39.38 14.95 -12.42
C ASP A 435 38.80 14.06 -13.54
N GLY A 436 37.83 13.20 -13.20
CA GLY A 436 37.17 12.27 -14.10
C GLY A 436 37.86 10.90 -14.23
N THR A 437 39.06 10.71 -13.67
CA THR A 437 39.76 9.43 -13.75
C THR A 437 39.12 8.36 -12.87
N LEU A 438 39.26 7.09 -13.25
CA LEU A 438 38.77 5.96 -12.46
C LEU A 438 39.85 5.51 -11.48
N TRP A 439 39.50 5.32 -10.23
CA TRP A 439 40.33 4.66 -9.23
C TRP A 439 39.71 3.34 -8.82
N LEU A 440 40.56 2.32 -8.70
CA LEU A 440 40.17 1.01 -8.20
C LEU A 440 41.11 0.52 -7.10
N ALA A 441 40.55 -0.14 -6.11
CA ALA A 441 41.27 -0.85 -5.06
C ALA A 441 41.35 -2.34 -5.39
N ASN A 442 42.56 -2.89 -5.31
CA ASN A 442 42.81 -4.31 -5.37
C ASN A 442 43.22 -4.81 -3.99
N ALA A 443 42.37 -5.60 -3.35
CA ALA A 443 42.61 -6.12 -2.00
C ALA A 443 43.99 -6.79 -1.90
N GLY A 444 44.81 -6.33 -0.95
CA GLY A 444 46.16 -6.83 -0.72
C GLY A 444 47.23 -6.48 -1.78
N SER A 445 46.89 -5.76 -2.86
CA SER A 445 47.87 -5.38 -3.90
C SER A 445 48.07 -3.87 -4.04
N GLY A 446 47.03 -3.08 -3.81
CA GLY A 446 47.09 -1.62 -3.80
C GLY A 446 46.05 -0.95 -4.68
N LEU A 447 46.37 0.26 -5.16
CA LEU A 447 45.43 1.11 -5.90
C LEU A 447 45.89 1.31 -7.34
N GLN A 448 44.95 1.37 -8.28
CA GLN A 448 45.21 1.68 -9.68
C GLN A 448 44.32 2.83 -10.15
N GLN A 449 44.93 3.82 -10.80
CA GLN A 449 44.24 4.92 -11.48
C GLN A 449 44.21 4.62 -12.98
N ARG A 450 43.05 4.80 -13.61
CA ARG A 450 42.81 4.52 -15.02
C ARG A 450 42.13 5.68 -15.73
N ASP A 451 42.41 5.79 -17.01
CA ASP A 451 41.66 6.60 -17.95
C ASP A 451 40.32 5.90 -18.24
N PRO A 452 39.17 6.55 -18.00
CA PRO A 452 37.86 5.92 -18.14
C PRO A 452 37.44 5.72 -19.60
N ASP A 453 38.03 6.44 -20.56
CA ASP A 453 37.67 6.36 -21.98
C ASP A 453 38.39 5.21 -22.68
N THR A 454 39.66 5.03 -22.37
CA THR A 454 40.53 4.01 -22.97
C THR A 454 40.69 2.77 -22.11
N GLY A 455 40.48 2.89 -20.80
CA GLY A 455 40.81 1.86 -19.81
C GLY A 455 42.29 1.77 -19.46
N ARG A 456 43.13 2.66 -20.01
CA ARG A 456 44.58 2.64 -19.82
C ARG A 456 44.97 2.89 -18.36
N VAL A 457 45.97 2.18 -17.86
CA VAL A 457 46.55 2.42 -16.54
C VAL A 457 47.38 3.70 -16.57
N LEU A 458 46.96 4.68 -15.77
CA LEU A 458 47.66 5.96 -15.60
C LEU A 458 48.67 5.88 -14.46
N ARG A 459 48.28 5.25 -13.36
CA ARG A 459 49.10 5.13 -12.15
C ARG A 459 48.80 3.84 -11.41
N SER A 460 49.83 3.28 -10.80
CA SER A 460 49.73 2.13 -9.91
C SER A 460 50.45 2.46 -8.60
N VAL A 461 49.75 2.30 -7.48
CA VAL A 461 50.25 2.56 -6.13
C VAL A 461 50.26 1.24 -5.38
N ARG A 462 51.46 0.77 -5.03
CA ARG A 462 51.67 -0.47 -4.27
C ARG A 462 52.16 -0.14 -2.87
N GLY A 463 51.85 -0.99 -1.90
CA GLY A 463 52.38 -0.87 -0.54
C GLY A 463 53.91 -0.98 -0.55
N GLY A 464 54.59 -0.15 0.25
CA GLY A 464 56.05 -0.10 0.35
C GLY A 464 56.52 0.85 1.46
N PRO A 465 57.84 0.97 1.69
CA PRO A 465 58.37 1.83 2.76
C PRO A 465 57.90 3.28 2.61
N GLY A 466 57.16 3.79 3.61
CA GLY A 466 56.55 5.13 3.60
C GLY A 466 55.11 5.19 3.08
N LEU A 467 54.56 4.07 2.60
CA LEU A 467 53.14 3.89 2.28
C LEU A 467 52.72 2.47 2.65
N GLU A 468 52.37 2.28 3.92
CA GLU A 468 51.79 1.02 4.41
C GLU A 468 50.33 0.97 3.97
N LEU A 469 50.03 0.16 2.96
CA LEU A 469 48.66 -0.21 2.64
C LEU A 469 48.29 -1.40 3.54
N PRO A 470 47.08 -1.43 4.12
CA PRO A 470 46.69 -2.52 5.00
C PRO A 470 46.80 -3.87 4.29
N ASP A 471 47.33 -4.87 4.99
CA ASP A 471 47.29 -6.27 4.56
C ASP A 471 45.84 -6.76 4.60
N GLY A 472 45.05 -6.47 3.56
CA GLY A 472 43.64 -6.84 3.52
C GLY A 472 42.81 -6.13 2.45
N ALA A 473 41.50 -6.37 2.52
CA ALA A 473 40.52 -5.58 1.78
C ALA A 473 40.49 -4.16 2.35
N LEU A 474 40.45 -3.16 1.47
CA LEU A 474 40.15 -1.79 1.90
C LEU A 474 38.68 -1.75 2.32
N GLU A 475 38.35 -1.02 3.37
CA GLU A 475 36.96 -0.89 3.84
C GLU A 475 36.21 0.22 3.10
N ALA A 476 36.91 1.28 2.72
CA ALA A 476 36.37 2.39 1.96
C ALA A 476 37.50 3.10 1.19
N LEU A 477 37.12 3.82 0.13
CA LEU A 477 38.01 4.65 -0.66
C LEU A 477 37.25 5.92 -1.07
N VAL A 478 37.71 7.10 -0.63
CA VAL A 478 36.99 8.37 -0.86
C VAL A 478 37.92 9.54 -1.15
N PHE A 479 37.45 10.53 -1.92
CA PHE A 479 38.17 11.80 -2.04
C PHE A 479 37.69 12.78 -0.97
N GLY A 480 38.64 13.27 -0.16
CA GLY A 480 38.39 14.31 0.81
C GLY A 480 38.18 15.69 0.16
N PRO A 481 37.71 16.69 0.91
CA PRO A 481 37.41 18.04 0.39
C PRO A 481 38.59 18.75 -0.28
N SER A 482 39.82 18.40 0.09
CA SER A 482 41.05 18.94 -0.49
C SER A 482 41.48 18.25 -1.80
N GLY A 483 40.72 17.26 -2.27
CA GLY A 483 41.06 16.45 -3.45
C GLY A 483 42.04 15.31 -3.17
N GLY A 484 42.46 15.12 -1.91
CA GLY A 484 43.27 13.97 -1.50
C GLY A 484 42.44 12.69 -1.41
N LEU A 485 43.03 11.55 -1.80
CA LEU A 485 42.44 10.22 -1.66
C LEU A 485 42.68 9.69 -0.24
N TRP A 486 41.63 9.19 0.40
CA TRP A 486 41.60 8.62 1.74
C TRP A 486 41.19 7.15 1.72
#